data_AF-A0A0F7WXJ8-F1
#
_entry.id   AF-A0A0F7WXJ8-F1
#
_cell.length_a   1.000
_cell.length_b   1.000
_cell.length_c   1.000
_cell.angle_alpha   90.00
_cell.angle_beta   90.00
_cell.angle_gamma   90.00
#
_symmetry.space_group_name_H-M   'P 1'
#
loop_
_entity.id
_entity.type
_entity.pdbx_description
1 polymer ?
#
loop_
_entity_poly.entity_id
_entity_poly.type
_entity_poly.pdbx_seq_one_letter_code
_entity_poly.pdbx_strand_id
1 'polypeptide(L)'
;MTIHQLLGALLGNPIEIPAHEHTSHDKTSTGVNCGSANILSMTTQERSWMYIGLMVPILGIFLAMRYAKHQKNWNDEHVKANLGYLPSTNCKNALCRMSSRLTSSIKTVGILGGCGILLPIFLLLLPILLISVLFQLIMLPFRLCCFALLQS
;
A
#
# COMPACT_ATOMS: atom_id res chain seq x y z
N MET A 1 -14.09 -6.79 -17.71
CA MET A 1 -13.89 -7.47 -16.42
C MET A 1 -15.16 -7.30 -15.62
N THR A 2 -15.82 -8.39 -15.23
CA THR A 2 -16.95 -8.34 -14.31
C THR A 2 -16.43 -8.25 -12.88
N ILE A 3 -17.19 -7.62 -11.97
CA ILE A 3 -16.85 -7.50 -10.54
C ILE A 3 -16.49 -8.87 -9.94
N HIS A 4 -17.15 -9.93 -10.42
CA HIS A 4 -16.89 -11.32 -10.04
C HIS A 4 -15.45 -11.78 -10.25
N GLN A 5 -14.81 -11.42 -11.37
CA GLN A 5 -13.41 -11.82 -11.62
C GLN A 5 -12.44 -11.08 -10.72
N LEU A 6 -12.78 -9.84 -10.32
CA LEU A 6 -11.92 -9.02 -9.45
C LEU A 6 -12.00 -9.51 -8.01
N LEU A 7 -13.22 -9.79 -7.56
CA LEU A 7 -13.48 -10.38 -6.25
C LEU A 7 -12.86 -11.78 -6.16
N GLY A 8 -13.00 -12.59 -7.22
CA GLY A 8 -12.37 -13.90 -7.31
C GLY A 8 -10.85 -13.82 -7.15
N ALA A 9 -10.19 -12.87 -7.82
CA ALA A 9 -8.74 -12.69 -7.72
C ALA A 9 -8.28 -12.29 -6.30
N LEU A 10 -9.05 -11.43 -5.60
CA LEU A 10 -8.76 -11.05 -4.22
C LEU A 10 -8.89 -12.22 -3.24
N LEU A 11 -9.80 -13.14 -3.54
CA LEU A 11 -10.02 -14.39 -2.81
C LEU A 11 -9.01 -15.50 -3.18
N GLY A 12 -8.11 -15.25 -4.15
CA GLY A 12 -7.08 -16.21 -4.57
C GLY A 12 -7.44 -17.09 -5.76
N ASN A 13 -8.54 -16.82 -6.45
CA ASN A 13 -8.84 -17.51 -7.69
C ASN A 13 -7.94 -17.01 -8.82
N PRO A 14 -7.46 -17.90 -9.70
CA PRO A 14 -6.63 -17.52 -10.82
C PRO A 14 -7.41 -16.63 -11.80
N ILE A 15 -6.73 -15.65 -12.38
CA ILE A 15 -7.29 -14.82 -13.45
C ILE A 15 -6.87 -15.41 -14.78
N GLU A 16 -7.84 -15.77 -15.60
CA GLU A 16 -7.60 -16.13 -17.00
C GLU A 16 -7.49 -14.85 -17.84
N ILE A 17 -6.36 -14.70 -18.50
CA ILE A 17 -6.07 -13.58 -19.40
C ILE A 17 -6.03 -14.13 -20.82
N PRO A 18 -6.97 -13.74 -21.70
CA PRO A 18 -7.02 -14.23 -23.07
C PRO A 18 -5.79 -13.78 -23.85
N ALA A 19 -5.50 -14.49 -24.94
CA ALA A 19 -4.43 -14.12 -25.86
C ALA A 19 -4.59 -12.67 -26.34
N HIS A 20 -3.49 -11.92 -26.34
CA HIS A 20 -3.48 -10.51 -26.68
C HIS A 20 -2.09 -10.04 -27.08
N GLU A 21 -1.91 -8.76 -27.33
CA GLU A 21 -0.63 -8.21 -27.74
C GLU A 21 -0.01 -7.31 -26.67
N HIS A 22 1.30 -7.45 -26.51
CA HIS A 22 2.14 -6.56 -25.74
C HIS A 22 2.93 -5.65 -26.69
N THR A 23 2.85 -4.34 -26.47
CA THR A 23 3.69 -3.40 -27.18
C THR A 23 4.92 -3.10 -26.33
N SER A 24 6.10 -3.47 -26.84
CA SER A 24 7.39 -3.15 -26.21
C SER A 24 7.68 -1.64 -26.32
N HIS A 25 8.68 -1.19 -25.58
CA HIS A 25 9.16 0.19 -25.62
C HIS A 25 9.59 0.62 -27.04
N ASP A 26 10.08 -0.32 -27.84
CA ASP A 26 10.50 -0.12 -29.24
C ASP A 26 9.34 -0.14 -30.24
N LYS A 27 8.09 -0.05 -29.76
CA LYS A 27 6.84 -0.12 -30.54
C LYS A 27 6.61 -1.45 -31.28
N THR A 28 7.40 -2.48 -30.99
CA THR A 28 7.17 -3.83 -31.49
C THR A 28 6.01 -4.48 -30.74
N SER A 29 5.05 -5.02 -31.48
CA SER A 29 3.92 -5.76 -30.90
C SER A 29 4.25 -7.24 -30.89
N THR A 30 4.22 -7.88 -29.73
CA THR A 30 4.38 -9.32 -29.57
C THR A 30 3.07 -9.93 -29.09
N GLY A 31 2.60 -10.95 -29.82
CA GLY A 31 1.47 -11.75 -29.38
C GLY A 31 1.85 -12.58 -28.17
N VAL A 32 1.03 -12.53 -27.12
CA VAL A 32 1.13 -13.37 -25.93
C VAL A 32 -0.06 -14.32 -25.89
N ASN A 33 0.23 -15.56 -25.50
CA ASN A 33 -0.78 -16.63 -25.44
C ASN A 33 -1.77 -16.40 -24.30
N CYS A 34 -2.92 -17.07 -24.40
CA CYS A 34 -3.84 -17.20 -23.28
C CYS A 34 -3.14 -17.90 -22.12
N GLY A 35 -3.38 -17.44 -20.90
CA GLY A 35 -2.82 -18.06 -19.71
C GLY A 35 -3.65 -17.74 -18.48
N SER A 36 -3.50 -18.56 -17.46
CA SER A 36 -4.18 -18.41 -16.18
C SER A 36 -3.16 -18.43 -15.05
N ALA A 37 -3.22 -17.45 -14.16
CA ALA A 37 -2.29 -17.37 -13.04
C ALA A 37 -2.91 -16.68 -11.82
N ASN A 38 -2.42 -17.07 -10.64
CA ASN A 38 -2.66 -16.35 -9.39
C ASN A 38 -1.81 -15.08 -9.37
N ILE A 39 -2.46 -13.95 -9.66
CA ILE A 39 -1.78 -12.65 -9.78
C ILE A 39 -1.29 -12.13 -8.43
N LEU A 40 -1.96 -12.48 -7.33
CA LEU A 40 -1.63 -12.02 -5.98
C LEU A 40 -0.93 -13.13 -5.19
N SER A 41 0.14 -12.77 -4.49
CA SER A 41 0.90 -13.67 -3.61
C SER A 41 0.19 -14.02 -2.31
N MET A 42 -0.78 -13.19 -1.91
CA MET A 42 -1.55 -13.37 -0.68
C MET A 42 -2.99 -12.98 -0.95
N THR A 43 -3.89 -13.84 -0.53
CA THR A 43 -5.33 -13.58 -0.58
C THR A 43 -5.75 -12.78 0.65
N THR A 44 -6.88 -12.07 0.55
CA THR A 44 -7.48 -11.40 1.73
C THR A 44 -7.91 -12.40 2.80
N GLN A 45 -8.15 -13.66 2.41
CA GLN A 45 -8.64 -14.72 3.30
C GLN A 45 -7.50 -15.34 4.12
N GLU A 46 -6.32 -15.55 3.53
CA GLU A 46 -5.19 -16.22 4.20
C GLU A 46 -4.45 -15.33 5.21
N ARG A 47 -4.50 -14.00 5.05
CA ARG A 47 -3.79 -13.05 5.93
C ARG A 47 -4.59 -11.80 6.25
N SER A 48 -5.84 -11.96 6.67
CA SER A 48 -6.69 -10.86 7.18
C SER A 48 -5.97 -9.96 8.20
N TRP A 49 -5.18 -10.54 9.10
CA TRP A 49 -4.34 -9.83 10.08
C TRP A 49 -3.32 -8.88 9.46
N MET A 50 -2.76 -9.23 8.30
CA MET A 50 -1.81 -8.38 7.60
C MET A 50 -2.50 -7.16 6.98
N TYR A 51 -3.74 -7.32 6.50
CA TYR A 51 -4.58 -6.21 6.04
C TYR A 51 -5.01 -5.28 7.17
N ILE A 52 -5.29 -5.83 8.37
CA ILE A 52 -5.53 -5.01 9.57
C ILE A 52 -4.24 -4.25 9.94
N GLY A 53 -3.08 -4.93 9.89
CA GLY A 53 -1.78 -4.31 10.14
C GLY A 53 -1.42 -3.19 9.14
N LEU A 54 -1.90 -3.27 7.88
CA LEU A 54 -1.76 -2.20 6.88
C LEU A 54 -2.48 -0.90 7.29
N MET A 55 -3.48 -0.98 8.17
CA MET A 55 -4.19 0.18 8.72
C MET A 55 -3.50 0.78 9.95
N VAL A 56 -2.47 0.13 10.49
CA VAL A 56 -1.67 0.71 11.58
C VAL A 56 -0.58 1.58 10.96
N PRO A 57 -0.29 2.82 11.42
CA PRO A 57 0.48 3.78 10.63
C PRO A 57 1.91 3.31 10.26
N ILE A 58 2.79 3.19 11.27
CA ILE A 58 4.20 2.81 11.10
C ILE A 58 4.32 1.35 10.64
N LEU A 59 3.51 0.48 11.23
CA LEU A 59 3.42 -0.94 10.88
C LEU A 59 2.94 -1.14 9.43
N GLY A 60 2.03 -0.31 8.96
CA GLY A 60 1.42 -0.42 7.64
C GLY A 60 2.38 -0.05 6.52
N ILE A 61 3.23 0.96 6.72
CA ILE A 61 4.32 1.27 5.77
C ILE A 61 5.31 0.10 5.69
N PHE A 62 5.71 -0.47 6.83
CA PHE A 62 6.65 -1.60 6.87
C PHE A 62 6.06 -2.86 6.22
N LEU A 63 4.80 -3.18 6.54
CA LEU A 63 4.07 -4.31 5.95
C LEU A 63 3.84 -4.12 4.45
N ALA A 64 3.54 -2.90 4.00
CA ALA A 64 3.39 -2.59 2.57
C ALA A 64 4.71 -2.79 1.80
N MET A 65 5.85 -2.37 2.36
CA MET A 65 7.17 -2.62 1.76
C MET A 65 7.51 -4.11 1.72
N ARG A 66 7.27 -4.82 2.82
CA ARG A 66 7.48 -6.28 2.89
C ARG A 66 6.61 -7.02 1.88
N TYR A 67 5.33 -6.63 1.78
CA TYR A 67 4.41 -7.16 0.79
C TYR A 67 4.90 -6.91 -0.63
N ALA A 68 5.32 -5.68 -0.95
CA ALA A 68 5.82 -5.35 -2.29
C ALA A 68 7.02 -6.22 -2.69
N LYS A 69 7.94 -6.51 -1.76
CA LYS A 69 9.07 -7.40 -2.00
C LYS A 69 8.60 -8.84 -2.24
N HIS A 70 7.69 -9.34 -1.42
CA HIS A 70 7.16 -10.69 -1.56
C HIS A 70 6.37 -10.86 -2.87
N GLN A 71 5.55 -9.87 -3.23
CA GLN A 71 4.79 -9.84 -4.47
C GLN A 71 5.70 -9.80 -5.71
N LYS A 72 6.84 -9.11 -5.63
CA LYS A 72 7.84 -9.13 -6.71
C LYS A 72 8.37 -10.54 -6.95
N ASN A 73 8.78 -11.23 -5.89
CA ASN A 73 9.27 -12.62 -6.01
C ASN A 73 8.18 -13.55 -6.54
N TRP A 74 6.94 -13.43 -6.03
CA TRP A 74 5.81 -14.21 -6.52
C TRP A 74 5.53 -13.98 -8.01
N ASN A 75 5.62 -12.73 -8.46
CA ASN A 75 5.44 -12.39 -9.87
C ASN A 75 6.50 -13.08 -10.75
N ASP A 76 7.75 -13.16 -10.30
CA ASP A 76 8.82 -13.81 -11.04
C ASP A 76 8.71 -15.34 -11.01
N GLU A 77 8.38 -15.93 -9.85
CA GLU A 77 8.33 -17.39 -9.65
C GLU A 77 7.04 -18.03 -10.19
N HIS A 78 5.89 -17.35 -10.10
CA HIS A 78 4.58 -17.95 -10.40
C HIS A 78 3.91 -17.27 -11.59
N VAL A 79 3.79 -15.94 -11.59
CA VAL A 79 3.03 -15.23 -12.64
C VAL A 79 3.75 -15.32 -13.97
N LYS A 80 5.05 -15.02 -14.00
CA LYS A 80 5.87 -15.10 -15.21
C LYS A 80 6.07 -16.54 -15.67
N ALA A 81 6.20 -17.49 -14.75
CA ALA A 81 6.33 -18.91 -15.09
C ALA A 81 5.07 -19.47 -15.76
N ASN A 82 3.88 -19.10 -15.26
CA ASN A 82 2.60 -19.61 -15.78
C ASN A 82 2.12 -18.87 -17.03
N LEU A 83 2.30 -17.55 -17.11
CA LEU A 83 1.86 -16.75 -18.26
C LEU A 83 2.92 -16.63 -19.35
N GLY A 84 4.20 -16.83 -19.03
CA GLY A 84 5.33 -16.52 -19.91
C GLY A 84 5.63 -15.01 -20.03
N TYR A 85 4.83 -14.16 -19.39
CA TYR A 85 4.98 -12.70 -19.40
C TYR A 85 4.51 -12.08 -18.06
N LEU A 86 4.85 -10.80 -17.87
CA LEU A 86 4.36 -10.01 -16.74
C LEU A 86 3.27 -9.04 -17.21
N PRO A 87 2.11 -8.98 -16.53
CA PRO A 87 1.05 -8.05 -16.89
C PRO A 87 1.49 -6.59 -16.78
N SER A 88 1.10 -5.78 -17.76
CA SER A 88 1.50 -4.37 -17.86
C SER A 88 0.31 -3.42 -17.80
N THR A 89 0.47 -2.28 -17.12
CA THR A 89 -0.52 -1.20 -17.06
C THR A 89 -0.75 -0.51 -18.41
N ASN A 90 0.20 -0.65 -19.34
CA ASN A 90 0.14 -0.06 -20.68
C ASN A 90 -0.45 -1.01 -21.74
N CYS A 91 -0.90 -2.20 -21.34
CA CYS A 91 -1.52 -3.14 -22.25
C CYS A 91 -2.91 -2.64 -22.72
N LYS A 92 -3.23 -2.86 -24.00
CA LYS A 92 -4.58 -2.59 -24.55
C LYS A 92 -5.63 -3.52 -23.94
N ASN A 93 -5.25 -4.75 -23.58
CA ASN A 93 -6.15 -5.70 -22.95
C ASN A 93 -6.50 -5.24 -21.52
N ALA A 94 -7.79 -5.07 -21.27
CA ALA A 94 -8.30 -4.60 -19.98
C ALA A 94 -7.96 -5.53 -18.81
N LEU A 95 -7.94 -6.86 -19.04
CA LEU A 95 -7.63 -7.85 -18.00
C LEU A 95 -6.17 -7.81 -17.61
N CYS A 96 -5.25 -7.75 -18.58
CA CYS A 96 -3.81 -7.60 -18.36
C CYS A 96 -3.48 -6.27 -17.63
N ARG A 97 -4.13 -5.18 -18.04
CA ARG A 97 -3.98 -3.88 -17.38
C ARG A 97 -4.50 -3.91 -15.94
N MET A 98 -5.64 -4.54 -15.69
CA MET A 98 -6.23 -4.63 -14.35
C MET A 98 -5.40 -5.53 -13.42
N SER A 99 -4.89 -6.67 -13.88
CA SER A 99 -4.04 -7.55 -13.07
C SER A 99 -2.74 -6.85 -12.63
N SER A 100 -2.15 -6.04 -13.50
CA SER A 100 -1.00 -5.17 -13.18
C SER A 100 -1.36 -4.06 -12.17
N ARG A 101 -2.58 -3.50 -12.25
CA ARG A 101 -3.08 -2.51 -11.28
C ARG A 101 -3.39 -3.13 -9.91
N LEU A 102 -3.93 -4.34 -9.88
CA LEU A 102 -4.23 -5.07 -8.63
C LEU A 102 -2.95 -5.27 -7.81
N THR A 103 -1.88 -5.75 -8.44
CA THR A 103 -0.58 -5.96 -7.79
C THR A 103 0.04 -4.66 -7.25
N SER A 104 -0.12 -3.55 -7.96
CA SER A 104 0.40 -2.26 -7.52
C SER A 104 -0.49 -1.55 -6.49
N SER A 105 -1.80 -1.77 -6.52
CA SER A 105 -2.78 -1.10 -5.66
C SER A 105 -2.58 -1.37 -4.16
N ILE A 106 -2.15 -2.58 -3.80
CA ILE A 106 -1.97 -2.96 -2.38
C ILE A 106 -0.85 -2.13 -1.72
N LYS A 107 0.22 -1.84 -2.48
CA LYS A 107 1.28 -0.92 -2.03
C LYS A 107 0.72 0.49 -1.80
N THR A 108 -0.09 0.98 -2.73
CA THR A 108 -0.69 2.32 -2.65
C THR A 108 -1.65 2.43 -1.48
N VAL A 109 -2.50 1.42 -1.24
CA VAL A 109 -3.41 1.37 -0.09
C VAL A 109 -2.64 1.34 1.23
N GLY A 110 -1.56 0.57 1.34
CA GLY A 110 -0.75 0.54 2.55
C GLY A 110 -0.05 1.86 2.87
N ILE A 111 0.49 2.55 1.85
CA ILE A 111 1.14 3.86 2.02
C ILE A 111 0.10 4.93 2.36
N LEU A 112 -1.02 4.98 1.63
CA LEU A 112 -2.08 5.96 1.87
C LEU A 112 -2.80 5.71 3.20
N GLY A 113 -3.04 4.45 3.58
CA GLY A 113 -3.61 4.09 4.87
C GLY A 113 -2.68 4.47 6.02
N GLY A 114 -1.38 4.13 5.90
CA GLY A 114 -0.37 4.47 6.89
C GLY A 114 -0.20 5.98 7.08
N CYS A 115 0.00 6.72 5.99
CA CYS A 115 0.17 8.18 6.03
C CYS A 115 -1.14 8.91 6.38
N GLY A 116 -2.28 8.41 5.89
CA GLY A 116 -3.59 9.01 6.10
C GLY A 116 -4.03 9.01 7.56
N ILE A 117 -3.60 8.02 8.36
CA ILE A 117 -3.86 7.98 9.80
C ILE A 117 -2.77 8.74 10.59
N LEU A 118 -1.54 8.81 10.09
CA LEU A 118 -0.46 9.59 10.70
C LEU A 118 -0.78 11.10 10.70
N LEU A 119 -1.38 11.61 9.62
CA LEU A 119 -1.74 13.03 9.47
C LEU A 119 -2.68 13.56 10.58
N PRO A 120 -3.85 12.96 10.88
CA PRO A 120 -4.73 13.42 11.95
C PRO A 120 -4.10 13.28 13.33
N ILE A 121 -3.28 12.25 13.56
CA ILE A 121 -2.52 12.11 14.82
C ILE A 121 -1.53 13.27 14.98
N PHE A 122 -0.82 13.64 13.92
CA PHE A 122 0.11 14.76 13.92
C PHE A 122 -0.62 16.10 14.14
N LEU A 123 -1.77 16.29 13.49
CA LEU A 123 -2.62 17.47 13.64
C LEU A 123 -3.23 17.59 15.05
N LEU A 124 -3.42 16.47 15.77
CA LEU A 124 -3.88 16.47 17.17
C LEU A 124 -2.74 16.70 18.16
N LEU A 125 -1.58 16.08 17.95
CA LEU A 125 -0.44 16.19 18.87
C LEU A 125 0.26 17.55 18.80
N LEU A 126 0.41 18.12 17.59
CA LEU A 126 1.07 19.41 17.39
C LEU A 126 0.46 20.56 18.22
N PRO A 127 -0.86 20.81 18.22
CA PRO A 127 -1.44 21.89 19.02
C PRO A 127 -1.34 21.62 20.53
N ILE A 128 -1.47 20.36 20.98
CA ILE A 128 -1.29 20.01 22.40
C ILE A 128 0.13 20.34 22.87
N LEU A 129 1.13 20.01 22.03
CA LEU A 129 2.53 20.28 22.31
C LEU A 129 2.79 21.80 22.30
N LEU A 130 2.22 22.52 21.34
CA LEU A 130 2.30 23.98 21.25
C LEU A 130 1.72 24.66 22.50
N ILE A 131 0.51 24.25 22.93
CA ILE A 131 -0.14 24.75 24.15
C ILE A 131 0.70 24.43 25.38
N SER A 132 1.28 23.23 25.47
CA SER A 132 2.11 22.82 26.59
C SER A 132 3.37 23.67 26.71
N VAL A 133 4.04 23.95 25.59
CA VAL A 133 5.22 24.84 25.54
C VAL A 133 4.84 26.27 25.90
N LEU A 134 3.78 26.82 25.31
CA LEU A 134 3.26 28.15 25.65
C LEU A 134 2.90 28.28 27.13
N PHE A 135 2.22 27.28 27.69
CA PHE A 135 1.85 27.24 29.10
C PHE A 135 3.09 27.22 30.00
N GLN A 136 4.10 26.41 29.70
CA GLN A 136 5.35 26.41 30.45
C GLN A 136 6.09 27.75 30.36
N LEU A 137 6.11 28.37 29.18
CA LEU A 137 6.80 29.64 28.94
C LEU A 137 6.11 30.81 29.68
N ILE A 138 4.78 30.78 29.78
CA ILE A 138 3.99 31.74 30.55
C ILE A 138 4.09 31.48 32.06
N MET A 139 4.09 30.21 32.49
CA MET A 139 4.16 29.86 33.92
C MET A 139 5.55 29.97 34.53
N LEU A 140 6.61 29.89 33.71
CA LEU A 140 8.01 30.06 34.15
C LEU A 140 8.23 31.37 34.94
N PRO A 141 7.85 32.56 34.44
CA PRO A 141 8.05 33.81 35.15
C PRO A 141 7.24 33.89 36.45
N PHE A 142 6.02 33.34 36.50
CA PHE A 142 5.24 33.28 37.75
C PHE A 142 5.91 32.40 38.81
N ARG A 143 6.45 31.25 38.41
CA ARG A 143 7.21 30.38 39.34
C ARG A 143 8.49 31.05 39.85
N LEU A 144 9.23 31.74 38.97
CA LEU A 144 10.44 32.47 39.35
C LEU A 144 10.13 33.65 40.28
N CYS A 145 9.03 34.37 40.04
CA CYS A 145 8.60 35.48 40.87
C CYS A 145 8.15 35.04 42.28
N CYS A 146 7.38 33.94 42.38
CA CYS A 146 7.02 33.37 43.68
C CYS A 146 8.22 32.81 44.45
N PHE A 147 9.23 32.25 43.76
CA PHE A 147 10.45 31.75 44.42
C PHE A 147 11.31 32.89 44.99
N ALA A 148 11.40 34.02 44.28
CA ALA A 148 12.13 35.20 44.73
C ALA A 148 11.48 35.88 45.94
N LEU A 149 10.14 35.91 46.01
CA LEU A 149 9.38 36.43 47.16
C LEU A 149 9.45 35.54 48.41
N LEU A 150 9.77 34.25 48.26
CA LEU A 150 9.92 33.33 49.41
C LEU A 150 11.32 33.39 50.06
N GLN A 151 12.30 33.99 49.37
CA GLN A 151 13.69 34.12 49.83
C GLN A 151 14.02 35.51 50.42
N SER A 152 13.08 36.46 50.37
CA SER A 152 13.16 37.78 51.03
C SER A 152 12.46 37.78 52.37
#